data_AF-A0A497NUK4-F1
#
_entry.id   AF-A0A497NUK4-F1
#
_cell.length_a   1.000
_cell.length_b   1.000
_cell.length_c   1.000
_cell.angle_alpha   90.00
_cell.angle_beta   90.00
_cell.angle_gamma   90.00
#
_symmetry.space_group_name_H-M   'P 1'
#
loop_
_entity.id
_entity.type
_entity.pdbx_description
1 polymer ?
#
loop_
_entity_poly.entity_id
_entity_poly.type
_entity_poly.pdbx_seq_one_letter_code
_entity_poly.pdbx_strand_id
1 'polypeptide(L)'
;MFGPDPHFDGPKCELIPLVYEMLFAFDPEALKEGKYKVIPWLAESYEVSEDGLVYTIKLRKGIKFHTGNEMTADDVVYSIWRTAIADWTPIAPYLIEPKPHFLGKAIKDVKKVDDYTVQIILSTPDPWLPEELTSTFFAIIDSKAVQEHTKELAEYDNHPDWGYTWLYKEAGDAGTGPYKIKEWRFTERYELERFDDYWGGPPELNLPKPEFKYVVYIPVNEEADARLKLVK
;
A
#
# COMPACT_ATOMS: atom_id res chain seq x y z
N MET A 1 -2.21 10.92 14.95
CA MET A 1 -2.56 10.39 13.61
C MET A 1 -1.26 10.25 12.87
N PHE A 2 -0.89 9.04 12.51
CA PHE A 2 0.39 8.78 11.86
C PHE A 2 0.35 9.20 10.37
N GLY A 3 1.50 9.22 9.70
CA GLY A 3 1.66 9.71 8.33
C GLY A 3 0.94 8.83 7.30
N PRO A 4 0.84 9.27 6.04
CA PRO A 4 0.14 8.52 5.02
C PRO A 4 1.01 7.48 4.29
N ASP A 5 2.23 7.19 4.76
CA ASP A 5 3.09 6.16 4.14
C ASP A 5 2.56 4.74 4.50
N PRO A 6 2.07 3.97 3.51
CA PRO A 6 1.46 2.67 3.77
C PRO A 6 2.46 1.64 4.34
N HIS A 7 3.75 1.80 4.07
CA HIS A 7 4.79 0.85 4.46
C HIS A 7 5.32 1.04 5.90
N PHE A 8 4.89 2.10 6.59
CA PHE A 8 5.26 2.38 7.99
C PHE A 8 4.07 2.48 8.92
N ASP A 9 2.97 3.05 8.45
CA ASP A 9 1.79 3.31 9.27
C ASP A 9 0.54 2.56 8.83
N GLY A 10 0.65 1.71 7.81
CA GLY A 10 -0.46 1.01 7.17
C GLY A 10 -1.62 0.58 8.09
N PRO A 11 -1.39 -0.21 9.17
CA PRO A 11 -2.48 -0.69 10.03
C PRO A 11 -2.99 0.34 11.05
N LYS A 12 -2.33 1.48 11.22
CA LYS A 12 -2.68 2.51 12.22
C LYS A 12 -3.54 3.62 11.65
N CYS A 13 -3.76 3.63 10.34
CA CYS A 13 -4.61 4.59 9.65
C CYS A 13 -5.65 3.85 8.81
N GLU A 14 -6.89 3.84 9.28
CA GLU A 14 -8.05 3.17 8.63
C GLU A 14 -8.34 3.71 7.22
N LEU A 15 -7.75 4.84 6.84
CA LEU A 15 -7.92 5.48 5.55
C LEU A 15 -6.92 4.97 4.49
N ILE A 16 -5.84 4.28 4.88
CA ILE A 16 -4.82 3.79 3.93
C ILE A 16 -5.44 2.91 2.84
N PRO A 17 -6.36 1.96 3.13
CA PRO A 17 -7.01 1.17 2.07
C PRO A 17 -7.91 1.97 1.11
N LEU A 18 -8.24 3.23 1.42
CA LEU A 18 -8.96 4.13 0.50
C LEU A 18 -8.03 4.84 -0.48
N VAL A 19 -6.73 4.90 -0.17
CA VAL A 19 -5.71 5.60 -0.95
C VAL A 19 -4.80 4.62 -1.69
N TYR A 20 -4.39 3.56 -1.01
CA TYR A 20 -3.44 2.57 -1.53
C TYR A 20 -4.09 1.20 -1.61
N GLU A 21 -3.74 0.44 -2.65
CA GLU A 21 -4.25 -0.90 -2.89
C GLU A 21 -3.11 -1.92 -2.91
N MET A 22 -3.44 -3.17 -2.63
CA MET A 22 -2.50 -4.30 -2.55
C MET A 22 -2.70 -5.24 -3.75
N LEU A 23 -1.75 -6.15 -3.95
CA LEU A 23 -1.88 -7.19 -4.99
C LEU A 23 -3.09 -8.09 -4.76
N PHE A 24 -3.41 -8.36 -3.50
CA PHE A 24 -4.51 -9.23 -3.08
C PHE A 24 -5.39 -8.51 -2.05
N ALA A 25 -6.63 -8.96 -1.94
CA ALA A 25 -7.58 -8.46 -0.95
C ALA A 25 -8.40 -9.60 -0.36
N PHE A 26 -9.07 -9.36 0.76
CA PHE A 26 -10.12 -10.26 1.23
C PHE A 26 -11.40 -10.06 0.43
N ASP A 27 -12.03 -11.15 0.03
CA ASP A 27 -13.29 -11.17 -0.71
C ASP A 27 -14.40 -10.51 0.14
N PRO A 28 -14.98 -9.39 -0.32
CA PRO A 28 -15.95 -8.62 0.45
C PRO A 28 -17.25 -9.39 0.72
N GLU A 29 -17.66 -10.30 -0.18
CA GLU A 29 -18.85 -11.13 0.06
C GLU A 29 -18.56 -12.25 1.05
N ALA A 30 -17.36 -12.86 0.96
CA ALA A 30 -16.94 -13.86 1.94
C ALA A 30 -16.84 -13.26 3.37
N LEU A 31 -16.33 -12.04 3.49
CA LEU A 31 -16.24 -11.34 4.77
C LEU A 31 -17.62 -11.09 5.41
N LYS A 32 -18.66 -10.79 4.62
CA LYS A 32 -20.05 -10.67 5.13
C LYS A 32 -20.55 -11.98 5.76
N GLU A 33 -20.03 -13.11 5.31
CA GLU A 33 -20.32 -14.44 5.85
C GLU A 33 -19.36 -14.87 6.97
N GLY A 34 -18.44 -14.00 7.41
CA GLY A 34 -17.43 -14.32 8.41
C GLY A 34 -16.32 -15.24 7.92
N LYS A 35 -16.09 -15.30 6.60
CA LYS A 35 -15.05 -16.12 5.97
C LYS A 35 -13.88 -15.25 5.51
N TYR A 36 -12.67 -15.74 5.73
CA TYR A 36 -11.43 -15.13 5.23
C TYR A 36 -11.05 -15.83 3.94
N LYS A 37 -11.27 -15.17 2.81
CA LYS A 37 -10.93 -15.68 1.48
C LYS A 37 -10.13 -14.61 0.75
N VAL A 38 -8.89 -14.92 0.42
CA VAL A 38 -8.02 -14.05 -0.36
C VAL A 38 -8.37 -14.15 -1.85
N ILE A 39 -8.42 -13.01 -2.53
CA ILE A 39 -8.67 -12.89 -3.97
C ILE A 39 -7.66 -11.92 -4.61
N PRO A 40 -7.33 -12.10 -5.91
CA PRO A 40 -6.55 -11.11 -6.66
C PRO A 40 -7.24 -9.75 -6.71
N TRP A 41 -6.48 -8.68 -6.46
CA TRP A 41 -6.97 -7.30 -6.54
C TRP A 41 -6.23 -6.50 -7.62
N LEU A 42 -5.07 -5.89 -7.33
CA LEU A 42 -4.19 -5.33 -8.37
C LEU A 42 -3.56 -6.43 -9.23
N ALA A 43 -3.37 -7.62 -8.64
CA ALA A 43 -3.08 -8.83 -9.40
C ALA A 43 -4.33 -9.31 -10.16
N GLU A 44 -4.10 -9.88 -11.34
CA GLU A 44 -5.09 -10.66 -12.10
C GLU A 44 -5.07 -12.12 -11.64
N SER A 45 -3.88 -12.70 -11.45
CA SER A 45 -3.70 -14.09 -11.04
C SER A 45 -2.29 -14.32 -10.49
N TYR A 46 -2.07 -15.49 -9.87
CA TYR A 46 -0.74 -15.97 -9.55
C TYR A 46 -0.61 -17.47 -9.73
N GLU A 47 0.62 -17.92 -9.94
CA GLU A 47 1.02 -19.33 -9.97
C GLU A 47 2.18 -19.54 -8.99
N VAL A 48 2.25 -20.75 -8.40
CA VAL A 48 3.32 -21.13 -7.47
C VAL A 48 4.12 -22.27 -8.09
N SER A 49 5.45 -22.18 -8.07
CA SER A 49 6.34 -23.26 -8.51
C SER A 49 6.15 -24.53 -7.68
N GLU A 50 6.54 -25.68 -8.24
CA GLU A 50 6.39 -26.99 -7.58
C GLU A 50 7.10 -27.07 -6.22
N ASP A 51 8.23 -26.37 -6.07
CA ASP A 51 8.99 -26.30 -4.82
C ASP A 51 8.45 -25.25 -3.81
N GLY A 52 7.43 -24.48 -4.20
CA GLY A 52 6.83 -23.43 -3.36
C GLY A 52 7.71 -22.19 -3.18
N LEU A 53 8.81 -22.04 -3.93
CA LEU A 53 9.79 -20.98 -3.75
C LEU A 53 9.61 -19.78 -4.69
N VAL A 54 8.79 -19.91 -5.74
CA VAL A 54 8.57 -18.82 -6.70
C VAL A 54 7.08 -18.61 -6.93
N TYR A 55 6.63 -17.39 -6.65
CA TYR A 55 5.29 -16.91 -6.99
C TYR A 55 5.38 -16.05 -8.24
N THR A 56 4.75 -16.46 -9.33
CA THR A 56 4.62 -15.66 -10.56
C THR A 56 3.27 -14.97 -10.56
N ILE A 57 3.25 -13.65 -10.50
CA ILE A 57 2.04 -12.83 -10.38
C ILE A 57 1.84 -12.06 -11.69
N LYS A 58 0.64 -12.17 -12.26
CA LYS A 58 0.19 -11.37 -13.40
C LYS A 58 -0.58 -10.16 -12.88
N LEU A 59 -0.27 -8.98 -13.42
CA LEU A 59 -0.85 -7.71 -13.01
C LEU A 59 -1.96 -7.29 -13.96
N ARG A 60 -2.97 -6.61 -13.43
CA ARG A 60 -3.96 -5.93 -14.25
C ARG A 60 -3.32 -4.73 -14.97
N LYS A 61 -3.83 -4.42 -16.16
CA LYS A 61 -3.30 -3.36 -17.03
C LYS A 61 -4.15 -2.10 -16.98
N GLY A 62 -3.56 -0.95 -17.29
CA GLY A 62 -4.27 0.32 -17.39
C GLY A 62 -4.71 0.94 -16.06
N ILE A 63 -4.24 0.40 -14.93
CA ILE A 63 -4.48 0.99 -13.61
C ILE A 63 -3.57 2.21 -13.46
N LYS A 64 -4.15 3.35 -13.10
CA LYS A 64 -3.40 4.59 -12.89
C LYS A 64 -3.19 4.83 -11.40
N PHE A 65 -2.00 5.33 -11.07
CA PHE A 65 -1.76 6.00 -9.81
C PHE A 65 -2.42 7.39 -9.80
N HIS A 66 -2.55 7.94 -8.60
CA HIS A 66 -3.04 9.30 -8.36
C HIS A 66 -2.16 10.39 -9.02
N THR A 67 -0.90 10.07 -9.26
CA THR A 67 0.09 10.89 -10.00
C THR A 67 -0.18 10.91 -11.51
N GLY A 68 -1.01 10.00 -12.03
CA GLY A 68 -1.31 9.82 -13.45
C GLY A 68 -0.42 8.81 -14.17
N ASN A 69 0.65 8.30 -13.53
CA ASN A 69 1.45 7.21 -14.08
C ASN A 69 0.63 5.90 -14.11
N GLU A 70 0.93 5.02 -15.05
CA GLU A 70 0.35 3.67 -15.09
C GLU A 70 1.13 2.74 -14.16
N MET A 71 0.42 1.88 -13.43
CA MET A 71 1.01 0.81 -12.62
C MET A 71 1.60 -0.29 -13.50
N THR A 72 2.86 -0.63 -13.22
CA THR A 72 3.60 -1.68 -13.90
C THR A 72 4.30 -2.61 -12.91
N ALA A 73 4.96 -3.64 -13.44
CA ALA A 73 5.80 -4.55 -12.66
C ALA A 73 6.94 -3.83 -11.91
N ASP A 74 7.45 -2.71 -12.41
CA ASP A 74 8.51 -1.95 -11.74
C ASP A 74 8.03 -1.39 -10.39
N ASP A 75 6.76 -0.96 -10.32
CA ASP A 75 6.15 -0.44 -9.10
C ASP A 75 5.95 -1.53 -8.06
N VAL A 76 5.55 -2.72 -8.52
CA VAL A 76 5.37 -3.89 -7.64
C VAL A 76 6.71 -4.38 -7.09
N VAL A 77 7.73 -4.48 -7.95
CA VAL A 77 9.10 -4.82 -7.54
C VAL A 77 9.60 -3.82 -6.49
N TYR A 78 9.47 -2.53 -6.78
CA TYR A 78 9.92 -1.48 -5.88
C TYR A 78 9.18 -1.50 -4.53
N SER A 79 7.86 -1.65 -4.55
CA SER A 79 7.04 -1.63 -3.32
C SER A 79 7.37 -2.82 -2.41
N ILE A 80 7.46 -4.02 -2.96
CA ILE A 80 7.80 -5.22 -2.17
C ILE A 80 9.25 -5.15 -1.69
N TRP A 81 10.19 -4.73 -2.53
CA TRP A 81 11.58 -4.51 -2.12
C TRP A 81 11.67 -3.51 -0.97
N ARG A 82 11.01 -2.35 -1.10
CA ARG A 82 10.98 -1.28 -0.10
C ARG A 82 10.47 -1.79 1.25
N THR A 83 9.52 -2.71 1.24
CA THR A 83 8.96 -3.28 2.48
C THR A 83 9.75 -4.45 3.04
N ALA A 84 10.13 -5.43 2.22
CA ALA A 84 10.65 -6.71 2.69
C ALA A 84 12.17 -6.83 2.64
N ILE A 85 12.86 -6.04 1.82
CA ILE A 85 14.28 -6.24 1.50
C ILE A 85 15.15 -5.02 1.85
N ALA A 86 14.63 -3.80 1.65
CA ALA A 86 15.37 -2.57 1.86
C ALA A 86 15.81 -2.41 3.33
N ASP A 87 17.07 -2.00 3.54
CA ASP A 87 17.64 -1.80 4.88
C ASP A 87 17.32 -0.40 5.42
N TRP A 88 16.25 -0.30 6.20
CA TRP A 88 15.85 0.93 6.87
C TRP A 88 16.67 1.26 8.14
N THR A 89 17.70 0.47 8.50
CA THR A 89 18.31 0.49 9.86
C THR A 89 18.84 1.88 10.20
N PRO A 90 19.52 2.57 9.26
CA PRO A 90 20.06 3.89 9.55
C PRO A 90 18.99 4.93 9.92
N ILE A 91 17.88 4.96 9.17
CA ILE A 91 16.85 6.02 9.26
C ILE A 91 15.84 5.71 10.36
N ALA A 92 15.55 4.43 10.55
CA ALA A 92 14.54 3.98 11.47
C ALA A 92 14.99 2.70 12.18
N PRO A 93 15.95 2.81 13.11
CA PRO A 93 16.44 1.65 13.85
C PRO A 93 15.33 0.96 14.65
N TYR A 94 14.33 1.71 15.13
CA TYR A 94 13.14 1.16 15.79
C TYR A 94 12.15 0.47 14.84
N LEU A 95 12.26 0.71 13.53
CA LEU A 95 11.46 0.01 12.51
C LEU A 95 12.13 -1.31 12.08
N ILE A 96 13.33 -1.62 12.60
CA ILE A 96 14.12 -2.81 12.23
C ILE A 96 14.35 -3.83 13.35
N GLU A 97 13.91 -3.57 14.56
CA GLU A 97 13.73 -4.64 15.54
C GLU A 97 12.26 -4.95 15.81
N PRO A 98 11.72 -6.00 15.17
CA PRO A 98 11.66 -6.23 13.73
C PRO A 98 10.29 -5.80 13.19
N LYS A 99 10.14 -5.62 11.87
CA LYS A 99 8.79 -5.72 11.25
C LYS A 99 8.11 -6.99 11.80
N PRO A 100 6.78 -6.97 12.05
CA PRO A 100 6.11 -7.93 12.93
C PRO A 100 6.49 -9.34 12.47
N HIS A 101 7.22 -10.07 13.31
CA HIS A 101 7.95 -11.36 13.18
C HIS A 101 7.50 -12.47 12.18
N PHE A 102 6.68 -12.19 11.18
CA PHE A 102 5.89 -13.10 10.38
C PHE A 102 5.87 -12.67 8.90
N LEU A 103 5.46 -11.44 8.55
CA LEU A 103 5.14 -11.08 7.17
C LEU A 103 6.37 -10.78 6.30
N GLY A 104 6.40 -11.34 5.09
CA GLY A 104 7.41 -11.09 4.06
C GLY A 104 8.80 -11.64 4.38
N LYS A 105 9.00 -12.30 5.53
CA LYS A 105 10.31 -12.80 5.97
C LYS A 105 10.90 -13.82 5.00
N ALA A 106 10.03 -14.60 4.34
CA ALA A 106 10.45 -15.55 3.34
C ALA A 106 10.93 -14.86 2.05
N ILE A 107 10.49 -13.63 1.75
CA ILE A 107 10.80 -12.91 0.51
C ILE A 107 12.30 -12.60 0.48
N LYS A 108 12.99 -13.25 -0.45
CA LYS A 108 14.42 -13.08 -0.70
C LYS A 108 14.70 -12.05 -1.78
N ASP A 109 13.88 -12.06 -2.83
CA ASP A 109 14.08 -11.24 -4.03
C ASP A 109 12.76 -11.06 -4.77
N VAL A 110 12.64 -9.99 -5.55
CA VAL A 110 11.49 -9.74 -6.44
C VAL A 110 12.00 -9.27 -7.78
N LYS A 111 11.51 -9.90 -8.86
CA LYS A 111 11.98 -9.65 -10.22
C LYS A 111 10.84 -9.28 -11.14
N LYS A 112 11.11 -8.29 -11.99
CA LYS A 112 10.31 -8.03 -13.19
C LYS A 112 10.60 -9.11 -14.22
N VAL A 113 9.55 -9.78 -14.71
CA VAL A 113 9.62 -10.68 -15.87
C VAL A 113 9.30 -9.91 -17.14
N ASP A 114 8.22 -9.14 -17.10
CA ASP A 114 7.80 -8.17 -18.12
C ASP A 114 6.99 -7.05 -17.46
N ASP A 115 6.45 -6.10 -18.23
CA ASP A 115 5.76 -4.92 -17.70
C ASP A 115 4.54 -5.22 -16.82
N TYR A 116 3.96 -6.43 -16.91
CA TYR A 116 2.79 -6.83 -16.12
C TYR A 116 2.96 -8.21 -15.48
N THR A 117 4.19 -8.69 -15.33
CA THR A 117 4.48 -9.97 -14.68
C THR A 117 5.66 -9.82 -13.73
N VAL A 118 5.46 -10.22 -12.48
CA VAL A 118 6.51 -10.23 -11.45
C VAL A 118 6.71 -11.62 -10.89
N GLN A 119 7.93 -11.90 -10.43
CA GLN A 119 8.26 -13.08 -9.66
C GLN A 119 8.72 -12.69 -8.27
N ILE A 120 8.04 -13.20 -7.25
CA ILE A 120 8.49 -13.14 -5.85
C ILE A 120 9.23 -14.44 -5.56
N ILE A 121 10.48 -14.32 -5.14
CA ILE A 121 11.38 -15.44 -4.87
C ILE A 121 11.54 -15.55 -3.36
N LEU A 122 11.29 -16.75 -2.84
CA LEU A 122 11.33 -17.05 -1.42
C LEU A 122 12.61 -17.81 -1.05
N SER A 123 13.04 -17.63 0.20
CA SER A 123 14.13 -18.39 0.83
C SER A 123 13.64 -19.72 1.42
N THR A 124 12.36 -19.79 1.79
CA THR A 124 11.67 -20.98 2.28
C THR A 124 10.23 -20.95 1.76
N PRO A 125 9.59 -22.11 1.47
CA PRO A 125 8.21 -22.12 1.01
C PRO A 125 7.29 -21.46 2.04
N ASP A 126 6.42 -20.57 1.56
CA ASP A 126 5.44 -19.88 2.39
C ASP A 126 4.07 -19.87 1.69
N PRO A 127 3.14 -20.75 2.10
CA PRO A 127 1.81 -20.81 1.52
C PRO A 127 0.91 -19.63 1.93
N TRP A 128 1.29 -18.87 2.96
CA TRP A 128 0.51 -17.74 3.47
C TRP A 128 0.80 -16.44 2.72
N LEU A 129 1.84 -16.41 1.86
CA LEU A 129 2.26 -15.20 1.15
C LEU A 129 1.11 -14.41 0.50
N PRO A 130 0.12 -15.01 -0.20
CA PRO A 130 -1.00 -14.25 -0.74
C PRO A 130 -1.82 -13.52 0.33
N GLU A 131 -2.00 -14.13 1.51
CA GLU A 131 -2.66 -13.49 2.66
C GLU A 131 -1.80 -12.36 3.24
N GLU A 132 -0.48 -12.55 3.33
CA GLU A 132 0.43 -11.51 3.79
C GLU A 132 0.41 -10.27 2.88
N LEU A 133 0.33 -10.51 1.56
CA LEU A 133 0.23 -9.49 0.53
C LEU A 133 -1.16 -8.82 0.46
N THR A 134 -2.09 -9.16 1.36
CA THR A 134 -3.29 -8.33 1.63
C THR A 134 -3.02 -7.20 2.62
N SER A 135 -1.87 -7.22 3.30
CA SER A 135 -1.52 -6.20 4.28
C SER A 135 -1.21 -4.88 3.58
N THR A 136 -1.68 -3.77 4.16
CA THR A 136 -1.33 -2.40 3.72
C THR A 136 0.17 -2.12 3.73
N PHE A 137 0.96 -2.89 4.50
CA PHE A 137 2.43 -2.82 4.42
C PHE A 137 3.00 -3.24 3.06
N PHE A 138 2.22 -3.90 2.22
CA PHE A 138 2.60 -4.30 0.85
C PHE A 138 1.76 -3.57 -0.21
N ALA A 139 1.23 -2.40 0.13
CA ALA A 139 0.50 -1.61 -0.85
C ALA A 139 1.43 -1.18 -2.00
N ILE A 140 0.89 -1.16 -3.22
CA ILE A 140 1.69 -0.79 -4.40
C ILE A 140 1.70 0.73 -4.53
N ILE A 141 2.90 1.30 -4.60
CA ILE A 141 3.12 2.75 -4.72
C ILE A 141 3.81 3.08 -6.05
N ASP A 142 3.52 4.26 -6.58
CA ASP A 142 4.20 4.82 -7.76
C ASP A 142 5.71 4.96 -7.50
N SER A 143 6.48 4.01 -8.03
CA SER A 143 7.92 3.93 -7.78
C SER A 143 8.65 5.13 -8.35
N LYS A 144 8.20 5.67 -9.49
CA LYS A 144 8.81 6.82 -10.13
C LYS A 144 8.62 8.07 -9.29
N ALA A 145 7.40 8.35 -8.86
CA ALA A 145 7.13 9.52 -8.01
C ALA A 145 7.91 9.44 -6.69
N VAL A 146 7.96 8.26 -6.07
CA VAL A 146 8.70 8.05 -4.81
C VAL A 146 10.21 8.24 -5.00
N GLN A 147 10.78 7.74 -6.10
CA GLN A 147 12.19 7.91 -6.42
C GLN A 147 12.54 9.37 -6.73
N GLU A 148 11.69 10.09 -7.46
CA GLU A 148 11.87 11.53 -7.73
C GLU A 148 11.90 12.38 -6.45
N HIS A 149 11.23 11.92 -5.38
CA HIS A 149 11.18 12.60 -4.09
C HIS A 149 12.10 11.97 -3.02
N THR A 150 12.93 10.99 -3.40
CA THR A 150 13.89 10.38 -2.47
C THR A 150 14.98 11.38 -2.11
N LYS A 151 15.24 11.51 -0.81
CA LYS A 151 16.27 12.39 -0.24
C LYS A 151 17.38 11.55 0.37
N GLU A 152 18.62 11.98 0.17
CA GLU A 152 19.75 11.47 0.95
C GLU A 152 19.81 12.21 2.29
N LEU A 153 19.91 11.45 3.38
CA LEU A 153 19.91 12.01 4.73
C LEU A 153 21.34 12.10 5.26
N ALA A 154 21.87 13.32 5.37
CA ALA A 154 23.25 13.57 5.76
C ALA A 154 23.59 13.02 7.17
N GLU A 155 22.62 13.04 8.08
CA GLU A 155 22.74 12.46 9.42
C GLU A 155 22.89 10.92 9.44
N TYR A 156 22.63 10.26 8.31
CA TYR A 156 22.68 8.81 8.14
C TYR A 156 23.64 8.40 7.01
N ASP A 157 24.82 9.03 6.92
CA ASP A 157 25.83 8.72 5.88
C ASP A 157 25.26 8.84 4.44
N ASN A 158 24.42 9.85 4.22
CA ASN A 158 23.68 10.08 2.96
C ASN A 158 22.78 8.91 2.54
N HIS A 159 22.32 8.10 3.49
CA HIS A 159 21.40 7.02 3.20
C HIS A 159 20.10 7.56 2.57
N PRO A 160 19.59 6.94 1.49
CA PRO A 160 18.34 7.35 0.86
C PRO A 160 17.14 7.06 1.77
N ASP A 161 16.20 8.01 1.84
CA ASP A 161 14.97 7.86 2.61
C ASP A 161 13.84 7.14 1.85
N TRP A 162 14.09 6.76 0.60
CA TRP A 162 13.14 6.08 -0.29
C TRP A 162 11.75 6.73 -0.27
N GLY A 163 11.74 8.07 -0.32
CA GLY A 163 10.55 8.91 -0.36
C GLY A 163 9.76 8.94 0.95
N TYR A 164 10.31 8.42 2.05
CA TYR A 164 9.68 8.46 3.37
C TYR A 164 9.32 9.88 3.79
N THR A 165 10.21 10.86 3.61
CA THR A 165 9.91 12.25 3.97
C THR A 165 8.72 12.78 3.19
N TRP A 166 8.68 12.52 1.89
CA TRP A 166 7.61 12.99 1.02
C TRP A 166 6.27 12.36 1.38
N LEU A 167 6.20 11.04 1.44
CA LEU A 167 4.98 10.32 1.82
C LEU A 167 4.57 10.70 3.25
N TYR A 168 5.44 10.47 4.24
CA TYR A 168 5.07 10.56 5.65
C TYR A 168 4.86 12.01 6.14
N LYS A 169 5.75 12.94 5.77
CA LYS A 169 5.80 14.28 6.38
C LYS A 169 5.18 15.37 5.50
N GLU A 170 5.18 15.18 4.18
CA GLU A 170 4.76 16.20 3.21
C GLU A 170 3.41 15.88 2.56
N ALA A 171 2.69 14.88 3.07
CA ALA A 171 1.41 14.41 2.54
C ALA A 171 1.49 13.93 1.07
N GLY A 172 2.64 13.38 0.69
CA GLY A 172 2.83 12.75 -0.62
C GLY A 172 1.84 11.61 -0.85
N ASP A 173 1.40 11.47 -2.10
CA ASP A 173 0.42 10.48 -2.52
C ASP A 173 0.93 9.74 -3.75
N ALA A 174 1.03 8.41 -3.62
CA ALA A 174 1.50 7.50 -4.65
C ALA A 174 0.55 6.31 -4.84
N GLY A 175 -0.73 6.44 -4.45
CA GLY A 175 -1.69 5.34 -4.43
C GLY A 175 -2.45 5.14 -5.74
N THR A 176 -3.18 4.01 -5.84
CA THR A 176 -4.09 3.66 -6.96
C THR A 176 -5.57 3.66 -6.56
N GLY A 177 -5.85 3.94 -5.29
CA GLY A 177 -7.15 3.72 -4.67
C GLY A 177 -8.27 4.65 -5.14
N PRO A 178 -9.47 4.48 -4.58
CA PRO A 178 -10.63 5.29 -4.94
C PRO A 178 -10.52 6.76 -4.51
N TYR A 179 -9.61 7.11 -3.61
CA TYR A 179 -9.45 8.48 -3.10
C TYR A 179 -7.99 8.90 -2.99
N LYS A 180 -7.71 10.16 -3.33
CA LYS A 180 -6.41 10.82 -3.20
C LYS A 180 -6.33 11.63 -1.92
N ILE A 181 -5.12 11.83 -1.43
CA ILE A 181 -4.85 12.73 -0.30
C ILE A 181 -5.05 14.17 -0.78
N LYS A 182 -6.05 14.86 -0.22
CA LYS A 182 -6.27 16.29 -0.45
C LYS A 182 -5.57 17.13 0.59
N GLU A 183 -5.64 16.70 1.84
CA GLU A 183 -5.00 17.38 2.96
C GLU A 183 -4.73 16.41 4.10
N TRP A 184 -3.53 16.51 4.67
CA TRP A 184 -3.18 15.81 5.90
C TRP A 184 -2.51 16.80 6.86
N ARG A 185 -3.09 16.91 8.06
CA ARG A 185 -2.52 17.63 9.18
C ARG A 185 -2.39 16.68 10.35
N PHE A 186 -1.16 16.43 10.77
CA PHE A 186 -0.83 15.55 11.89
C PHE A 186 -1.73 15.87 13.09
N THR A 187 -2.42 14.84 13.60
CA THR A 187 -3.35 14.90 14.75
C THR A 187 -4.56 15.82 14.62
N GLU A 188 -4.81 16.43 13.46
CA GLU A 188 -5.86 17.43 13.30
C GLU A 188 -6.91 17.05 12.25
N ARG A 189 -6.48 16.57 11.07
CA ARG A 189 -7.38 16.34 9.94
C ARG A 189 -6.72 15.43 8.90
N TYR A 190 -7.53 14.54 8.34
CA TYR A 190 -7.19 13.82 7.12
C TYR A 190 -8.37 13.98 6.16
N GLU A 191 -8.15 14.65 5.04
CA GLU A 191 -9.14 14.84 3.99
C GLU A 191 -8.69 14.14 2.72
N LEU A 192 -9.57 13.28 2.22
CA LEU A 192 -9.44 12.59 0.96
C LEU A 192 -10.42 13.16 -0.06
N GLU A 193 -10.00 13.23 -1.32
CA GLU A 193 -10.86 13.55 -2.45
C GLU A 193 -10.99 12.36 -3.38
N ARG A 194 -12.17 12.14 -3.96
CA ARG A 194 -12.37 11.02 -4.89
C ARG A 194 -11.41 11.12 -6.08
N PHE A 195 -10.81 10.01 -6.46
CA PHE A 195 -10.06 9.88 -7.70
C PHE A 195 -11.02 9.55 -8.85
N ASP A 196 -11.36 10.53 -9.67
CA ASP A 196 -12.34 10.34 -10.76
C ASP A 196 -11.86 9.34 -11.84
N ASP A 197 -10.55 9.14 -11.97
CA ASP A 197 -9.91 8.17 -12.87
C ASP A 197 -9.75 6.77 -12.24
N TYR A 198 -10.35 6.52 -11.08
CA TYR A 198 -10.26 5.22 -10.40
C TYR A 198 -10.78 4.08 -11.29
N TRP A 199 -9.99 3.01 -11.36
CA TRP A 199 -10.24 1.85 -12.22
C TRP A 199 -11.46 1.03 -11.81
N GLY A 200 -11.92 1.15 -10.55
CA GLY A 200 -13.18 0.58 -10.07
C GLY A 200 -13.06 -0.77 -9.37
N GLY A 201 -11.85 -1.25 -9.11
CA GLY A 201 -11.62 -2.59 -8.55
C GLY A 201 -11.79 -3.70 -9.60
N PRO A 202 -11.56 -4.97 -9.21
CA PRO A 202 -11.69 -6.12 -10.11
C PRO A 202 -13.06 -6.15 -10.83
N PRO A 203 -13.11 -6.10 -12.17
CA PRO A 203 -14.37 -6.05 -12.92
C PRO A 203 -15.32 -7.21 -12.61
N GLU A 204 -14.77 -8.39 -12.32
CA GLU A 204 -15.52 -9.58 -11.96
C GLU A 204 -16.32 -9.47 -10.65
N LEU A 205 -15.95 -8.52 -9.77
CA LEU A 205 -16.67 -8.25 -8.52
C LEU A 205 -17.83 -7.26 -8.68
N ASN A 206 -17.88 -6.53 -9.80
CA ASN A 206 -18.94 -5.56 -10.11
C ASN A 206 -19.24 -4.60 -8.94
N LEU A 207 -18.17 -4.00 -8.39
CA LEU A 207 -18.28 -3.13 -7.22
C LEU A 207 -18.86 -1.77 -7.58
N PRO A 208 -19.64 -1.15 -6.67
CA PRO A 208 -20.09 0.23 -6.88
C PRO A 208 -18.89 1.19 -6.87
N LYS A 209 -18.92 2.18 -7.77
CA LYS A 209 -17.94 3.25 -7.76
C LYS A 209 -18.11 4.14 -6.52
N PRO A 210 -17.03 4.77 -6.01
CA PRO A 210 -17.11 5.69 -4.88
C PRO A 210 -18.06 6.87 -5.16
N GLU A 211 -19.11 7.00 -4.36
CA GLU A 211 -20.12 8.05 -4.53
C GLU A 211 -19.71 9.39 -3.89
N PHE A 212 -19.05 9.33 -2.74
CA PHE A 212 -18.68 10.51 -1.97
C PHE A 212 -17.56 11.28 -2.66
N LYS A 213 -17.69 12.61 -2.73
CA LYS A 213 -16.66 13.47 -3.30
C LYS A 213 -15.46 13.65 -2.36
N TYR A 214 -15.73 13.73 -1.06
CA TYR A 214 -14.73 13.90 -0.02
C TYR A 214 -14.99 12.95 1.14
N VAL A 215 -13.91 12.41 1.70
CA VAL A 215 -13.93 11.71 2.99
C VAL A 215 -13.09 12.53 3.94
N VAL A 216 -13.69 13.03 5.02
CA VAL A 216 -13.01 13.87 6.00
C VAL A 216 -13.00 13.13 7.32
N TYR A 217 -11.81 12.80 7.79
CA TYR A 217 -11.57 12.26 9.12
C TYR A 217 -11.02 13.36 10.01
N ILE A 218 -11.70 13.57 11.14
CA ILE A 218 -11.30 14.51 12.18
C ILE A 218 -11.09 13.70 13.46
N PRO A 219 -9.86 13.57 13.96
CA PRO A 219 -9.62 12.95 15.26
C PRO A 219 -10.30 13.81 16.34
N VAL A 220 -11.06 13.15 17.21
CA VAL A 220 -11.72 13.78 18.34
C VAL A 220 -11.22 13.14 19.62
N ASN A 221 -10.75 13.97 20.55
CA ASN A 221 -10.20 13.51 21.83
C ASN A 221 -11.26 13.41 22.94
N GLU A 222 -12.39 14.10 22.81
CA GLU A 222 -13.49 14.08 23.79
C GLU A 222 -14.87 14.05 23.12
N GLU A 223 -15.82 13.28 23.68
CA GLU A 223 -17.15 13.05 23.08
C GLU A 223 -17.98 14.35 22.91
N ALA A 224 -17.76 15.35 23.76
CA ALA A 224 -18.42 16.66 23.66
C ALA A 224 -17.95 17.47 22.43
N ASP A 225 -16.68 17.32 22.05
CA ASP A 225 -16.08 17.98 20.88
C ASP A 225 -16.56 17.33 19.57
N ALA A 226 -16.87 16.03 19.59
CA ALA A 226 -17.43 15.31 18.43
C ALA A 226 -18.79 15.89 18.05
N ARG A 227 -19.66 16.13 19.04
CA ARG A 227 -21.01 16.68 18.81
C ARG A 227 -20.98 18.12 18.30
N LEU A 228 -19.98 18.92 18.68
CA LEU A 228 -19.82 20.29 18.18
C LEU A 228 -19.28 20.34 16.74
N LYS A 229 -18.39 19.42 16.37
CA LYS A 229 -17.77 19.34 15.03
C LYS A 229 -18.65 18.71 13.97
N LEU A 230 -19.62 17.85 14.35
CA LEU A 230 -20.55 17.19 13.42
C LEU A 230 -21.75 18.08 12.98
N VAL A 231 -21.96 19.24 13.62
CA VAL A 231 -23.14 20.10 13.41
C VAL A 231 -22.84 21.31 12.50
N LYS A 232 -21.64 21.38 11.93
CA LYS A 232 -21.22 22.42 10.98
C LYS A 232 -20.89 21.81 9.63
#